data_AF-A0AAE3T720-F1
#
_entry.id   AF-A0AAE3T720-F1
#
_cell.length_a   1.000
_cell.length_b   1.000
_cell.length_c   1.000
_cell.angle_alpha   90.00
_cell.angle_beta   90.00
_cell.angle_gamma   90.00
#
_symmetry.space_group_name_H-M   'P 1'
#
loop_
_entity.id
_entity.type
_entity.pdbx_description
1 polymer ?
#
loop_
_entity_poly.entity_id
_entity_poly.type
_entity_poly.pdbx_seq_one_letter_code
_entity_poly.pdbx_strand_id
1 'polypeptide(L)' 'MSAPNTNMERQKRHHWAPLAGIALVILFAVAMGAYYLGYLAAEGNDPGEPAAHIDGRTGEVEPVE' A
#
# COMPACT_ATOMS: atom_id res chain seq x y z
N MET A 1 -17.62 45.74 14.02
CA MET A 1 -17.36 44.49 14.77
C MET A 1 -15.95 44.05 14.46
N SER A 2 -15.06 44.00 15.46
CA SER A 2 -13.73 43.41 15.31
C SER A 2 -13.84 41.89 15.28
N ALA A 3 -13.07 41.23 14.41
CA ALA A 3 -13.08 39.79 14.29
C ALA A 3 -12.68 39.12 15.62
N PRO A 4 -13.26 37.96 15.97
CA PRO A 4 -12.86 37.22 17.16
C PRO A 4 -11.36 36.91 17.09
N ASN A 5 -10.61 37.26 18.14
CA ASN A 5 -9.20 36.88 18.26
C ASN A 5 -9.12 35.37 18.59
N THR A 6 -9.03 34.54 17.56
CA THR A 6 -8.73 33.12 17.72
C THR A 6 -7.28 32.95 18.14
N ASN A 7 -7.05 32.51 19.38
CA ASN A 7 -5.70 32.23 19.88
C ASN A 7 -5.13 30.98 19.19
N MET A 8 -4.32 31.19 18.15
CA MET A 8 -3.72 30.12 17.34
C MET A 8 -2.72 29.26 18.13
N GLU A 9 -1.96 29.84 19.05
CA GLU A 9 -1.06 29.12 19.97
C GLU A 9 -1.81 28.04 20.77
N ARG A 10 -2.99 28.38 21.31
CA ARG A 10 -3.81 27.44 22.09
C ARG A 10 -4.35 26.30 21.24
N GLN A 11 -4.73 26.57 19.99
CA GLN A 11 -5.19 25.55 19.05
C GLN A 11 -4.06 24.63 18.60
N LYS A 12 -2.89 25.16 18.21
CA LYS A 12 -1.73 24.32 17.86
C LYS A 12 -1.37 23.36 19.00
N ARG A 13 -1.40 23.83 20.24
CA ARG A 13 -1.10 23.01 21.43
C ARG A 13 -2.12 21.91 21.73
N HIS A 14 -3.34 21.99 21.21
CA HIS A 14 -4.32 20.91 21.32
C HIS A 14 -4.32 19.96 20.11
N HIS A 15 -3.97 20.46 18.92
CA HIS A 15 -4.07 19.68 17.69
C HIS A 15 -2.78 18.95 17.29
N TRP A 16 -1.64 19.27 17.91
CA TRP A 16 -0.37 18.62 17.56
C TRP A 16 -0.41 17.09 17.72
N ALA A 17 -1.07 16.57 18.76
CA ALA A 17 -1.14 15.13 19.00
C ALA A 17 -2.00 14.41 17.93
N PRO A 18 -3.23 14.87 17.62
CA PRO A 18 -3.98 14.37 16.46
C PRO A 18 -3.22 14.47 15.14
N LEU A 19 -2.56 15.60 14.87
CA LEU A 19 -1.79 15.80 13.64
C LEU A 19 -0.59 14.84 13.55
N ALA A 20 0.11 14.60 14.66
CA ALA A 20 1.18 13.62 14.72
C ALA A 20 0.68 12.19 14.49
N GLY A 21 -0.49 11.85 15.04
CA GLY A 21 -1.14 10.55 14.79
C GLY A 21 -1.48 10.34 13.31
N ILE A 22 -2.07 11.35 12.67
CA ILE A 22 -2.36 11.32 11.22
C ILE A 22 -1.07 11.14 10.42
N ALA A 23 -0.03 11.91 10.74
CA ALA A 23 1.26 11.80 10.06
C ALA A 23 1.88 10.39 10.20
N LEU A 24 1.77 9.78 11.38
CA LEU A 24 2.27 8.44 11.65
C LEU A 24 1.51 7.37 10.85
N VAL A 25 0.19 7.47 10.77
CA VAL A 25 -0.64 6.54 9.97
C VAL A 25 -0.34 6.67 8.48
N ILE A 26 -0.17 7.89 7.98
CA ILE A 26 0.22 8.13 6.58
C ILE A 26 1.59 7.50 6.30
N LEU A 27 2.58 7.73 7.18
CA LEU A 27 3.91 7.14 7.04
C LEU A 27 3.84 5.60 6.99
N PHE A 28 3.06 5.01 7.89
CA PHE A 28 2.85 3.56 7.93
C PHE A 28 2.21 3.04 6.63
N ALA A 29 1.16 3.69 6.14
CA ALA A 29 0.49 3.29 4.91
C ALA A 29 1.43 3.36 3.70
N VAL A 30 2.23 4.42 3.59
CA VAL A 30 3.25 4.56 2.53
C VAL A 30 4.30 3.46 2.63
N ALA A 31 4.82 3.19 3.83
CA ALA A 31 5.82 2.13 4.04
C ALA A 31 5.26 0.74 3.68
N MET A 32 4.04 0.43 4.12
CA MET A 32 3.38 -0.82 3.79
C MET A 32 3.12 -0.97 2.29
N GLY A 33 2.67 0.11 1.63
CA GLY A 33 2.46 0.12 0.19
C GLY A 33 3.77 -0.11 -0.58
N ALA A 34 4.86 0.57 -0.19
CA ALA A 34 6.17 0.37 -0.79
C ALA A 34 6.68 -1.06 -0.60
N TYR A 35 6.49 -1.64 0.60
CA TYR A 35 6.83 -3.03 0.89
C TYR A 35 6.06 -3.99 -0.01
N TYR A 36 4.73 -3.83 -0.12
CA TYR A 36 3.89 -4.70 -0.93
C TYR A 36 4.24 -4.63 -2.42
N LEU A 37 4.49 -3.43 -2.94
CA LEU A 37 4.93 -3.25 -4.33
C LEU A 37 6.30 -3.90 -4.57
N GLY A 38 7.23 -3.79 -3.61
CA GLY A 38 8.52 -4.48 -3.67
C GLY A 38 8.38 -6.00 -3.68
N TYR A 39 7.48 -6.54 -2.85
CA TYR A 39 7.17 -7.97 -2.83
C TYR A 39 6.61 -8.45 -4.17
N LEU A 40 5.61 -7.75 -4.71
CA LEU A 40 5.04 -8.07 -6.03
C LEU A 40 6.08 -7.98 -7.15
N ALA A 41 6.98 -7.00 -7.11
CA ALA A 41 8.03 -6.87 -8.10
C ALA A 41 9.05 -8.03 -8.03
N ALA A 42 9.30 -8.57 -6.84
CA ALA A 42 10.18 -9.72 -6.65
C ALA A 42 9.54 -11.03 -7.09
N GLU A 43 8.28 -11.26 -6.70
CA GLU A 43 7.58 -12.54 -6.95
C GLU A 43 6.91 -12.59 -8.34
N GLY A 44 6.41 -11.46 -8.83
CA GLY A 44 5.56 -11.40 -10.03
C GLY A 44 6.31 -11.55 -11.36
N ASN A 45 7.64 -11.65 -11.33
CA ASN A 45 8.45 -11.82 -12.54
C ASN A 45 8.81 -13.29 -12.82
N ASP A 46 8.51 -14.20 -11.89
CA ASP A 46 8.68 -15.63 -12.11
C ASP A 46 7.37 -16.21 -12.66
N PRO A 47 7.35 -16.75 -13.90
CA PRO A 47 6.21 -17.52 -14.35
C PRO A 47 6.10 -18.72 -13.42
N GLY A 48 4.96 -18.87 -12.74
CA GLY A 48 4.73 -20.04 -11.90
C GLY A 48 4.95 -21.32 -12.70
N GLU A 49 5.35 -22.39 -12.03
CA GLU A 49 5.46 -23.74 -12.61
C GLU A 49 4.13 -24.49 -12.34
N PRO A 50 3.10 -24.36 -13.21
CA PRO A 50 1.88 -25.11 -13.01
C PRO A 50 2.15 -26.60 -13.22
N ALA A 51 1.48 -27.48 -12.48
CA ALA A 51 1.64 -28.93 -12.63
C ALA A 51 1.19 -29.48 -14.00
N ALA A 52 0.46 -28.67 -14.78
CA ALA A 52 0.07 -28.98 -16.14
C ALA A 52 -0.13 -27.71 -16.97
N HIS A 53 0.00 -27.85 -18.29
CA HIS A 53 -0.21 -26.82 -19.30
C HIS A 53 -1.43 -27.18 -20.17
N ILE A 54 -2.06 -26.18 -20.79
CA ILE A 54 -3.07 -26.43 -21.83
C ILE A 54 -2.39 -26.27 -23.19
N ASP A 55 -2.41 -27.29 -24.04
CA ASP A 55 -1.94 -27.15 -25.43
C ASP A 55 -2.87 -26.19 -26.18
N GLY A 56 -2.32 -25.04 -26.62
CA GLY A 56 -3.06 -24.01 -27.35
C GLY A 56 -3.61 -24.45 -28.71
N ARG A 57 -3.20 -25.61 -29.23
CA ARG A 57 -3.68 -26.15 -30.51
C ARG A 57 -4.82 -27.15 -30.36
N THR A 58 -4.83 -27.92 -29.28
CA THR A 58 -5.75 -29.07 -29.08
C THR A 58 -6.69 -28.85 -27.91
N GLY A 59 -6.32 -28.03 -26.92
CA GLY A 59 -7.05 -27.83 -25.67
C GLY A 59 -6.85 -28.95 -24.65
N GLU A 60 -5.93 -29.89 -24.89
CA GLU A 60 -5.61 -30.95 -23.94
C GLU A 60 -4.75 -30.44 -22.77
N VAL A 61 -4.91 -31.08 -21.61
CA VAL A 61 -4.09 -30.84 -20.41
C VAL A 61 -2.83 -31.71 -20.49
N GLU A 62 -1.68 -31.09 -20.71
CA GLU A 62 -0.37 -31.77 -20.74
C GLU A 62 0.32 -31.59 -19.38
N PRO A 63 0.66 -32.67 -18.66
CA PRO A 63 1.44 -32.56 -17.43
C PRO A 63 2.86 -32.06 -17.72
N VAL A 64 3.44 -31.31 -16.80
CA VAL A 64 4.85 -30.90 -16.88
C VAL A 64 5.70 -32.08 -16.42
N GLU A 65 6.56 -32.62 -17.29
CA GLU A 65 7.52 -33.67 -16.92
C GLU A 65 8.69 -33.14 -16.08
#